data_AF-A0A0C1IKN2-F1
#
_entry.id   AF-A0A0C1IKN2-F1
#
_cell.length_a   1.000
_cell.length_b   1.000
_cell.length_c   1.000
_cell.angle_alpha   90.00
_cell.angle_beta   90.00
_cell.angle_gamma   90.00
#
_symmetry.space_group_name_H-M   'P 1'
#
loop_
_entity.id
_entity.type
_entity.pdbx_description
1 polymer ?
#
loop_
_entity_poly.entity_id
_entity_poly.type
_entity_poly.pdbx_seq_one_letter_code
_entity_poly.pdbx_strand_id
1 'polypeptide(L)' 'MSIFTPEDLLLYLYKETSPEQNAAIEAALTQDWELREQLAILQDSTKELQLPLETPRMEVVLNVLNYAREAVETGA' A
#
# COMPACT_ATOMS: atom_id res chain seq x y z
N MET A 1 20.20 6.91 -17.04
CA MET A 1 20.62 6.15 -15.85
C MET A 1 19.93 6.80 -14.67
N SER A 2 18.62 6.55 -14.55
CA SER A 2 17.84 7.04 -13.42
C SER A 2 18.02 6.01 -12.32
N ILE A 3 18.80 6.37 -11.31
CA ILE A 3 19.19 5.48 -10.21
C ILE A 3 18.03 5.49 -9.22
N PHE A 4 16.94 4.79 -9.55
CA PHE A 4 15.89 4.56 -8.57
C PHE A 4 16.46 3.66 -7.49
N THR A 5 16.38 4.11 -6.26
CA THR A 5 16.87 3.34 -5.12
C THR A 5 15.82 2.31 -4.71
N PRO A 6 16.22 1.26 -3.97
CA PRO A 6 15.28 0.35 -3.36
C PRO A 6 14.26 1.06 -2.45
N GLU A 7 14.65 2.17 -1.84
CA GLU A 7 13.78 3.02 -1.01
C GLU A 7 12.68 3.69 -1.84
N ASP A 8 12.98 4.16 -3.06
CA ASP A 8 11.98 4.73 -3.96
C ASP A 8 10.94 3.67 -4.41
N LEU A 9 11.39 2.44 -4.65
CA LEU A 9 10.51 1.32 -4.97
C LEU A 9 9.62 0.93 -3.78
N LEU A 10 10.13 1.04 -2.56
CA LEU A 10 9.37 0.80 -1.33
C LEU A 10 8.27 1.86 -1.17
N LEU A 11 8.60 3.14 -1.33
CA LEU A 11 7.63 4.24 -1.29
C LEU A 11 6.56 4.07 -2.37
N TYR A 12 6.94 3.64 -3.58
CA TYR A 12 6.00 3.31 -4.66
C TYR A 12 5.06 2.17 -4.27
N LEU A 13 5.59 1.10 -3.66
CA LEU A 13 4.81 -0.05 -3.19
C LEU A 13 3.73 0.36 -2.18
N TYR A 14 4.08 1.24 -1.24
CA TYR A 14 3.16 1.73 -0.20
C TYR A 14 2.29 2.92 -0.66
N LYS A 15 2.40 3.34 -1.93
CA LYS A 15 1.67 4.49 -2.50
C LYS A 15 1.98 5.82 -1.80
N GLU A 16 3.20 5.97 -1.31
CA GLU A 16 3.68 7.17 -0.62
C GLU A 16 4.45 8.13 -1.56
N THR A 17 4.46 7.84 -2.85
CA THR A 17 5.13 8.60 -3.90
C THR A 17 4.22 9.63 -4.58
N SER A 18 4.81 10.70 -5.12
CA SER A 18 4.06 11.66 -5.92
C SER A 18 3.64 11.06 -7.28
N PRO A 19 2.60 11.60 -7.95
CA PRO A 19 2.19 11.12 -9.27
C PRO A 19 3.30 11.20 -10.33
N GLU A 20 4.16 12.22 -10.20
CA GLU A 20 5.32 12.44 -11.07
C GLU A 20 6.39 11.35 -10.87
N GLN A 21 6.63 10.98 -9.61
CA GLN A 21 7.54 9.89 -9.26
C GLN A 21 7.01 8.53 -9.74
N ASN A 22 5.70 8.27 -9.61
CA ASN A 22 5.09 7.05 -10.13
C ASN A 22 5.33 6.89 -11.63
N ALA A 23 5.07 7.93 -12.42
CA ALA A 23 5.27 7.89 -13.86
C ALA A 23 6.75 7.64 -14.22
N ALA A 24 7.68 8.23 -13.47
CA ALA A 24 9.11 8.04 -13.67
C ALA A 24 9.57 6.61 -13.33
N ILE A 25 9.04 6.03 -12.24
CA ILE A 25 9.30 4.65 -11.82
C ILE A 25 8.71 3.66 -12.83
N GLU A 26 7.49 3.87 -13.31
CA GLU A 26 6.86 3.02 -14.33
C GLU A 26 7.62 3.04 -15.67
N ALA A 27 8.11 4.21 -16.07
CA ALA A 27 8.97 4.35 -17.24
C ALA A 27 10.29 3.59 -17.06
N ALA A 28 10.89 3.65 -15.87
CA ALA A 28 12.13 2.97 -15.55
C ALA A 28 11.96 1.44 -15.48
N LEU A 29 10.89 0.96 -14.84
CA LEU A 29 10.52 -0.46 -14.82
C LEU A 29 10.37 -1.00 -16.25
N THR A 30 9.92 -0.19 -17.21
CA THR A 30 9.77 -0.64 -18.60
C THR A 30 11.09 -0.95 -19.29
N GLN A 31 12.17 -0.25 -18.90
CA GLN A 31 13.48 -0.36 -19.52
C GLN A 31 14.46 -1.21 -18.71
N ASP A 32 14.26 -1.31 -17.39
CA ASP A 32 15.17 -1.93 -16.45
C ASP A 32 14.57 -3.23 -15.89
N TRP A 33 15.12 -4.35 -16.36
CA TRP A 33 14.72 -5.69 -15.91
C TRP A 33 15.14 -5.97 -14.46
N GLU A 34 16.29 -5.46 -14.02
CA GLU A 34 16.80 -5.70 -12.67
C GLU A 34 15.90 -4.99 -11.64
N LEU A 35 15.50 -3.76 -11.95
CA LEU A 35 14.55 -2.99 -11.14
C LEU A 35 13.19 -3.71 -11.00
N ARG A 36 12.72 -4.35 -12.07
CA ARG A 36 11.49 -5.16 -12.03
C ARG A 36 11.60 -6.37 -11.13
N GLU A 37 12.72 -7.08 -11.20
CA GLU A 37 12.94 -8.25 -10.36
C GLU A 37 13.02 -7.87 -8.88
N GLN A 38 13.72 -6.78 -8.54
CA GLN A 38 13.75 -6.23 -7.18
C GLN A 38 12.35 -5.85 -6.68
N LEU A 39 11.56 -5.17 -7.51
CA LEU A 39 10.18 -4.82 -7.16
C LEU A 39 9.30 -6.07 -6.94
N ALA A 40 9.46 -7.10 -7.78
CA ALA A 40 8.72 -8.36 -7.65
C ALA A 40 9.05 -9.08 -6.33
N ILE A 41 10.32 -9.13 -5.94
CA ILE A 41 10.77 -9.71 -4.65
C ILE A 41 10.16 -8.95 -3.48
N LEU A 42 10.16 -7.61 -3.53
CA LEU A 42 9.54 -6.77 -2.50
C LEU A 42 8.03 -7.00 -2.40
N GLN A 43 7.34 -7.07 -3.55
CA GLN A 43 5.91 -7.36 -3.61
C GLN A 43 5.58 -8.72 -3.00
N ASP A 44 6.33 -9.75 -3.34
CA ASP A 44 6.09 -11.10 -2.83
C ASP A 44 6.38 -11.20 -1.33
N SER A 45 7.46 -10.60 -0.85
CA SER A 45 7.75 -10.49 0.60
C SER A 45 6.59 -9.81 1.35
N THR A 46 5.98 -8.78 0.75
CA THR A 46 4.86 -8.05 1.36
C THR A 46 3.57 -8.90 1.37
N LYS A 47 3.34 -9.73 0.35
CA LYS A 47 2.22 -10.68 0.32
C LYS A 47 2.39 -11.78 1.38
N GLU A 48 3.60 -12.29 1.57
CA GLU A 48 3.89 -13.27 2.64
C GLU A 48 3.64 -12.68 4.03
N LEU A 49 3.90 -11.38 4.21
CA LEU A 49 3.57 -10.64 5.43
C LEU A 49 2.06 -10.38 5.60
N GLN A 50 1.25 -10.49 4.54
CA GLN A 50 -0.23 -10.45 4.64
C GLN A 50 -0.75 -11.79 5.19
N LEU A 51 -0.30 -12.13 6.38
CA LEU A 51 -0.95 -13.14 7.19
C LEU A 51 -2.36 -12.65 7.54
N PRO A 52 -3.39 -13.52 7.47
CA PRO A 52 -4.72 -13.15 7.90
C PRO A 52 -4.66 -12.67 9.36
N LEU A 53 -4.97 -11.40 9.57
CA LEU A 53 -5.10 -10.83 10.91
C LEU A 53 -6.22 -11.57 11.65
N GLU A 54 -6.07 -11.75 12.96
CA GLU A 54 -7.13 -12.34 13.76
C GLU A 54 -8.44 -11.56 13.58
N THR A 55 -9.54 -12.30 13.49
CA THR A 55 -10.86 -11.69 13.34
C THR A 55 -11.14 -10.74 14.50
N PRO A 56 -11.60 -9.50 14.24
CA PRO A 56 -11.91 -8.57 15.31
C PRO A 56 -13.01 -9.14 16.21
N ARG A 57 -12.97 -8.80 17.50
CA ARG A 57 -14.06 -9.17 18.42
C ARG A 57 -15.37 -8.52 17.96
N MET A 58 -16.47 -9.26 18.07
CA MET A 58 -17.81 -8.79 17.69
C MET A 58 -18.17 -7.44 18.32
N GLU A 59 -17.78 -7.22 19.58
CA GLU A 59 -17.99 -5.96 20.30
C GLU A 59 -17.35 -4.76 19.59
N VAL A 60 -16.15 -4.92 19.03
CA VAL A 60 -15.45 -3.84 18.31
C VAL A 60 -16.20 -3.48 17.03
N VAL A 61 -16.70 -4.49 16.30
CA VAL A 61 -17.51 -4.28 15.09
C VAL A 61 -18.80 -3.53 15.44
N LEU A 62 -19.49 -3.93 16.51
CA LEU A 62 -20.71 -3.27 16.98
C LEU A 62 -20.45 -1.81 17.38
N ASN A 63 -19.33 -1.53 18.06
CA ASN A 63 -18.97 -0.17 18.46
C ASN A 63 -18.71 0.74 17.25
N VAL A 64 -18.01 0.26 16.23
CA VAL A 64 -17.78 1.01 14.98
C VAL A 64 -19.09 1.29 14.25
N LEU A 65 -19.99 0.31 14.17
CA LEU A 65 -21.30 0.47 13.54
C LEU A 65 -22.19 1.47 14.29
N ASN A 66 -22.19 1.42 15.62
CA ASN A 66 -22.94 2.36 16.45
C ASN A 66 -22.40 3.79 16.28
N TYR A 67 -21.08 3.97 16.30
CA TYR A 67 -20.46 5.28 16.05
C TYR A 67 -20.85 5.85 14.68
N ALA A 68 -20.79 5.03 13.61
CA ALA A 68 -21.18 5.46 12.28
C ALA A 68 -22.67 5.85 12.22
N ARG A 69 -23.55 5.09 12.90
CA ARG A 69 -24.98 5.43 12.99
C ARG A 69 -25.19 6.76 13.70
N GLU A 70 -24.53 6.97 14.85
CA GLU A 70 -24.61 8.22 15.60
C GLU A 70 -24.08 9.40 14.80
N ALA A 71 -22.98 9.24 14.06
CA ALA A 71 -22.43 10.29 13.19
C ALA A 71 -23.39 10.68 12.07
N VAL A 72 -24.13 9.72 11.50
CA VAL A 72 -25.17 9.98 10.49
C VAL A 72 -26.43 10.61 11.11
N GLU A 73 -26.82 10.19 12.31
CA GLU A 73 -27.98 10.74 13.03
C GLU A 73 -27.73 12.16 13.59
N THR A 74 -26.48 12.49 13.94
CA THR A 74 -26.11 13.80 14.49
C THR A 74 -25.73 14.85 13.45
N GLY A 75 -25.74 14.51 12.16
CA GLY A 75 -25.62 15.47 11.06
C GLY A 75 -24.38 16.36 11.13
N ALA A 76 -23.20 15.75 10.98
CA ALA A 76 -21.97 16.46 10.61
C ALA A 76 -21.78 16.45 9.08
#